data_AF-A0A2V6HWJ1-F1
#
_entry.id   AF-A0A2V6HWJ1-F1
#
_cell.length_a   1.000
_cell.length_b   1.000
_cell.length_c   1.000
_cell.angle_alpha   90.00
_cell.angle_beta   90.00
_cell.angle_gamma   90.00
#
_symmetry.space_group_name_H-M   'P 1'
#
loop_
_entity.id
_entity.type
_entity.pdbx_description
1 polymer ?
#
loop_
_entity_poly.entity_id
_entity_poly.type
_entity_poly.pdbx_seq_one_letter_code
_entity_poly.pdbx_strand_id
1 'polypeptide(L)'
;QYQDDVDLLATQRGEQIYRHDLILLGLGDDGHTASLFPGTAALNEATRRVVANFVSKLNAWRLTFTFPLINHARHVCFLVNA
;
A
#
# COMPACT_ATOMS: atom_id res chain seq x y z
N GLN A 1 0.77 9.23 12.16
CA GLN A 1 -0.67 9.38 11.93
C GLN A 1 -1.23 8.19 11.16
N TYR A 2 -1.17 8.12 9.82
CA TYR A 2 -1.85 7.04 9.07
C TYR A 2 -1.44 5.60 9.45
N GLN A 3 -0.17 5.38 9.82
CA GLN A 3 0.28 4.11 10.39
C GLN A 3 -0.44 3.80 11.71
N ASP A 4 -0.45 4.77 12.62
CA ASP A 4 -1.08 4.65 13.94
C ASP A 4 -2.60 4.40 13.80
N ASP A 5 -3.23 5.05 12.82
CA ASP A 5 -4.67 4.88 12.55
C ASP A 5 -5.00 3.43 12.12
N VAL A 6 -4.21 2.84 11.22
CA VAL A 6 -4.43 1.43 10.79
C VAL A 6 -4.07 0.43 11.89
N ASP A 7 -3.09 0.74 12.73
CA ASP A 7 -2.72 -0.11 13.88
C ASP A 7 -3.78 -0.06 14.99
N LEU A 8 -4.43 1.10 15.19
CA LEU A 8 -5.57 1.24 16.09
C LEU A 8 -6.75 0.40 15.60
N LEU A 9 -7.08 0.46 14.31
CA LEU A 9 -8.15 -0.35 13.72
C LEU A 9 -7.86 -1.86 13.85
N ALA A 10 -6.61 -2.26 13.63
CA ALA A 10 -6.18 -3.65 13.83
C ALA A 10 -6.41 -4.08 15.29
N THR A 11 -5.95 -3.27 16.24
CA THR A 11 -6.08 -3.51 17.68
C THR A 11 -7.54 -3.65 18.10
N GLN A 12 -8.42 -2.76 17.63
CA GLN A 12 -9.86 -2.81 17.91
C GLN A 12 -10.55 -4.07 17.39
N ARG A 13 -9.96 -4.73 16.38
CA ARG A 13 -10.43 -6.00 15.82
C ARG A 13 -9.69 -7.23 16.35
N GLY A 14 -8.71 -7.06 17.23
CA GLY A 14 -7.86 -8.16 17.69
C GLY A 14 -6.97 -8.74 16.57
N GLU A 15 -6.65 -7.93 15.56
CA GLU A 15 -5.81 -8.29 14.42
C GLU A 15 -4.40 -7.70 14.58
N GLN A 16 -3.38 -8.38 14.03
CA GLN A 16 -2.00 -7.86 14.01
C GLN A 16 -1.77 -6.80 12.92
N ILE A 17 -2.50 -6.93 11.82
CA ILE A 17 -2.54 -5.98 10.70
C ILE A 17 -4.02 -5.84 10.36
N TYR A 18 -4.51 -4.62 10.19
CA TYR A 18 -5.91 -4.43 9.80
C TYR A 18 -6.18 -5.09 8.45
N ARG A 19 -7.04 -6.11 8.43
CA ARG A 19 -7.41 -6.84 7.22
C ARG A 19 -8.54 -6.14 6.49
N HIS A 20 -8.18 -5.42 5.44
CA HIS A 20 -9.15 -4.90 4.47
C HIS A 20 -9.88 -6.06 3.80
N ASP A 21 -11.20 -5.97 3.68
CA ASP A 21 -11.96 -6.99 2.94
C ASP A 21 -11.68 -6.94 1.43
N LEU A 22 -11.48 -5.73 0.89
CA LEU A 22 -11.11 -5.50 -0.51
C LEU A 22 -10.12 -4.33 -0.60
N ILE A 23 -9.05 -4.53 -1.37
CA ILE A 23 -8.21 -3.45 -1.90
C ILE A 23 -8.33 -3.46 -3.42
N LEU A 24 -8.79 -2.35 -3.97
CA LEU A 24 -8.86 -2.11 -5.42
C LEU A 24 -7.59 -1.38 -5.86
N LEU A 25 -6.92 -1.92 -6.87
CA LEU A 25 -5.66 -1.43 -7.40
C LEU A 25 -5.76 -1.16 -8.90
N GLY A 26 -5.05 -0.14 -9.36
CA GLY A 26 -4.68 0.03 -10.77
C GLY A 26 -3.29 -0.55 -11.04
N LEU A 27 -2.94 -0.64 -12.32
CA LEU A 27 -1.61 -1.03 -12.79
C LEU A 27 -1.15 -0.02 -13.85
N GLY A 28 0.00 0.60 -13.65
CA GLY A 28 0.61 1.46 -14.67
C GLY A 28 1.45 0.69 -15.68
N ASP A 29 1.78 1.32 -16.80
CA ASP A 29 2.56 0.71 -17.90
C ASP A 29 3.96 0.25 -17.49
N ASP A 30 4.50 0.80 -16.41
CA ASP A 30 5.78 0.39 -15.79
C ASP A 30 5.60 -0.65 -14.68
N GLY A 31 4.39 -1.21 -14.53
CA GLY A 31 4.04 -2.22 -13.54
C GLY A 31 3.80 -1.67 -12.13
N HIS A 32 3.84 -0.35 -11.92
CA HIS A 32 3.55 0.20 -10.59
C HIS A 32 2.09 -0.01 -10.20
N THR A 33 1.85 -0.14 -8.91
CA THR A 33 0.51 -0.09 -8.31
C THR A 33 0.53 0.74 -7.04
N ALA A 34 -0.63 1.17 -6.53
CA ALA A 34 -0.74 2.15 -5.46
C ALA A 34 0.19 3.36 -5.72
N SER A 35 1.14 3.66 -4.84
CA SER A 35 2.30 4.50 -5.19
C SER A 35 3.62 3.78 -4.96
N LEU A 36 3.65 2.47 -5.25
CA LEU A 36 4.81 1.59 -5.23
C LEU A 36 5.41 1.51 -6.65
N PHE A 37 6.29 2.45 -6.96
CA PHE A 37 6.94 2.56 -8.27
C PHE A 37 8.26 1.77 -8.34
N PRO A 38 8.61 1.19 -9.51
CA PRO A 38 9.92 0.59 -9.74
C PRO A 38 11.08 1.48 -9.27
N GLY A 39 12.02 0.90 -8.53
CA GLY A 39 13.21 1.60 -8.03
C GLY A 39 12.99 2.52 -6.83
N THR A 40 11.76 2.62 -6.29
CA THR A 40 11.50 3.43 -5.09
C THR A 40 11.72 2.65 -3.79
N ALA A 41 12.11 3.35 -2.72
CA ALA A 41 12.44 2.73 -1.43
C ALA A 41 11.24 1.98 -0.81
N ALA A 42 10.00 2.41 -1.09
CA ALA A 42 8.81 1.77 -0.55
C ALA A 42 8.60 0.32 -1.00
N LEU A 43 9.24 -0.12 -2.10
CA LEU A 43 9.21 -1.52 -2.53
C LEU A 43 9.91 -2.47 -1.54
N ASN A 44 10.86 -1.95 -0.75
CA ASN A 44 11.64 -2.73 0.21
C ASN A 44 11.07 -2.65 1.64
N GLU A 45 9.95 -1.95 1.85
CA GLU A 45 9.35 -1.81 3.17
C GLU A 45 8.62 -3.09 3.59
N ALA A 46 9.13 -3.76 4.62
CA ALA A 46 8.59 -5.01 5.14
C ALA A 46 7.86 -4.85 6.48
N THR A 47 8.04 -3.73 7.18
CA THR A 47 7.59 -3.57 8.57
C THR A 47 6.43 -2.60 8.68
N ARG A 48 6.54 -1.41 8.06
CA ARG A 48 5.45 -0.45 8.08
C ARG A 48 4.35 -0.84 7.11
N ARG A 49 3.14 -0.41 7.42
CA ARG A 49 1.91 -0.65 6.62
C ARG A 49 1.59 0.53 5.72
N VAL A 50 1.96 1.73 6.16
CA VAL A 50 1.79 2.98 5.41
C VAL A 50 3.10 3.75 5.42
N VAL A 51 3.52 4.24 4.26
CA VAL A 51 4.72 5.07 4.12
C VAL A 51 4.51 6.23 3.17
N ALA A 52 5.27 7.30 3.38
CA ALA A 52 5.49 8.30 2.35
C ALA A 52 6.56 7.77 1.38
N ASN A 53 6.26 7.74 0.09
CA ASN A 53 7.15 7.34 -0.98
C ASN A 53 7.41 8.53 -1.89
N PHE A 54 8.68 8.88 -2.09
CA PHE A 54 9.04 9.89 -3.09
C PHE A 54 9.11 9.23 -4.47
N VAL A 55 8.32 9.74 -5.41
CA VAL A 55 8.24 9.21 -6.77
C VAL A 55 8.92 10.20 -7.70
N SER A 56 10.18 9.93 -8.07
CA SER A 56 10.99 10.82 -8.91
C SER A 56 10.33 11.14 -10.26
N LYS A 57 9.63 10.17 -10.86
CA LYS A 57 8.88 10.34 -12.12
C LYS A 57 7.82 11.44 -12.04
N LEU A 58 7.23 11.65 -10.86
CA LEU A 58 6.20 12.66 -10.60
C LEU A 58 6.75 13.89 -9.87
N ASN A 59 8.01 13.84 -9.45
CA ASN A 59 8.65 14.82 -8.55
C ASN A 59 7.77 15.16 -7.32
N ALA A 60 7.19 14.13 -6.70
CA ALA A 60 6.22 14.30 -5.62
C ALA A 60 6.29 13.21 -4.57
N TRP A 61 5.93 13.56 -3.34
CA TRP A 61 5.67 12.60 -2.27
C TRP A 61 4.25 12.05 -2.38
N ARG A 62 4.12 10.73 -2.24
CA ARG A 62 2.84 10.02 -2.24
C ARG A 62 2.73 9.17 -0.99
N LEU A 63 1.58 9.22 -0.33
CA LEU A 63 1.26 8.26 0.73
C LEU A 63 0.84 6.95 0.07
N THR A 64 1.35 5.81 0.54
CA THR A 64 1.02 4.49 -0.01
C THR A 64 0.90 3.45 1.07
N PHE A 65 0.01 2.49 0.85
CA PHE A 65 0.11 1.19 1.48
C PHE A 65 1.31 0.43 0.94
N THR A 66 1.92 -0.37 1.81
CA THR A 66 3.07 -1.24 1.50
C THR A 66 2.60 -2.65 1.20
N PHE A 67 3.47 -3.48 0.62
CA PHE A 67 3.13 -4.87 0.31
C PHE A 67 2.64 -5.68 1.51
N PRO A 68 3.21 -5.56 2.73
CA PRO A 68 2.67 -6.25 3.90
C PRO A 68 1.19 -5.97 4.17
N LEU A 69 0.72 -4.73 4.03
CA LEU A 69 -0.71 -4.42 4.23
C LEU A 69 -1.54 -4.85 3.02
N ILE A 70 -1.07 -4.55 1.80
CA ILE A 70 -1.79 -4.91 0.56
C ILE A 70 -2.03 -6.42 0.50
N ASN A 71 -1.00 -7.22 0.75
CA ASN A 71 -1.07 -8.68 0.70
C ASN A 71 -1.83 -9.29 1.89
N HIS A 72 -2.10 -8.51 2.95
CA HIS A 72 -2.90 -8.97 4.09
C HIS A 72 -4.42 -8.86 3.83
N ALA A 73 -4.85 -8.12 2.80
CA ALA A 73 -6.27 -8.00 2.47
C ALA A 73 -6.91 -9.35 2.12
N ARG A 74 -8.21 -9.51 2.41
CA ARG A 74 -8.97 -10.71 2.04
C ARG A 74 -9.03 -10.86 0.52
N HIS A 75 -9.22 -9.75 -0.19
CA HIS A 75 -9.21 -9.72 -1.65
C HIS A 75 -8.39 -8.53 -2.15
N VAL A 76 -7.53 -8.78 -3.13
CA VAL A 76 -6.84 -7.75 -3.92
C VAL A 76 -7.36 -7.87 -5.35
N CYS A 77 -7.95 -6.79 -5.86
CA CYS A 77 -8.53 -6.74 -7.20
C CYS A 77 -7.81 -5.69 -8.03
N PHE A 78 -7.31 -6.08 -9.21
CA PHE A 78 -6.74 -5.16 -10.17
C PHE A 78 -7.78 -4.81 -11.23
N LEU A 79 -8.10 -3.52 -11.34
CA LEU A 79 -8.91 -2.99 -12.44
C LEU A 79 -7.97 -2.32 -13.43
N VAL A 80 -7.77 -2.98 -14.57
CA VAL A 80 -6.82 -2.57 -15.60
C VAL A 80 -7.53 -2.61 -16.94
N ASN A 81 -7.38 -1.54 -17.71
CA ASN A 81 -7.89 -1.46 -19.07
C ASN A 81 -6.78 -1.88 -20.05
N ALA A 82 -7.17 -2.51 -21.15
CA ALA A 82 -6.29 -2.89 -22.25
C ALA A 82 -6.01 -1.70 -23.19
#